data_AF-A0A382LGY4-F1
#
_entry.id   AF-A0A382LGY4-F1
#
_cell.length_a   1.000
_cell.length_b   1.000
_cell.length_c   1.000
_cell.angle_alpha   90.00
_cell.angle_beta   90.00
_cell.angle_gamma   90.00
#
_symmetry.space_group_name_H-M   'P 1'
#
loop_
_entity.id
_entity.type
_entity.pdbx_description
1 polymer ?
#
loop_
_entity_poly.entity_id
_entity_poly.type
_entity_poly.pdbx_seq_one_letter_code
_entity_poly.pdbx_strand_id
1 'polypeptide(L)'
;MAVAELLDAEIVCMDSRQIYLGMDIGTDKTPSAFYDRVPHHGLDMRTPNEVYSAGQFGRDARCWIAEIQGRCRVRRQEAPWVKTP
;
A
#
# COMPACT_ATOMS: atom_id res chain seq x y z
N MET A 1 1.33 9.84 5.33
CA MET A 1 2.66 10.48 5.19
C MET A 1 3.39 10.62 6.51
N ALA A 2 3.01 11.51 7.44
CA ALA A 2 3.80 11.83 8.64
C ALA A 2 4.24 10.61 9.48
N VAL A 3 3.36 9.63 9.71
CA VAL A 3 3.70 8.42 10.47
C VAL A 3 4.69 7.52 9.71
N ALA A 4 4.52 7.39 8.39
CA ALA A 4 5.39 6.54 7.59
C ALA A 4 6.80 7.14 7.46
N GLU A 5 6.91 8.46 7.31
CA GLU A 5 8.18 9.18 7.31
C GLU A 5 8.92 9.02 8.66
N LEU A 6 8.20 9.12 9.79
CA LEU A 6 8.79 8.95 11.13
C LEU A 6 9.31 7.53 11.39
N LEU A 7 8.68 6.52 10.77
CA LEU A 7 8.96 5.11 11.02
C LEU A 7 9.83 4.46 9.92
N ASP A 8 10.27 5.23 8.92
CA ASP A 8 10.89 4.70 7.70
C ASP A 8 10.06 3.55 7.08
N ALA A 9 8.74 3.69 7.11
CA ALA A 9 7.78 2.66 6.69
C ALA A 9 7.34 2.87 5.24
N GLU A 10 6.88 1.79 4.60
CA GLU A 10 6.27 1.82 3.27
C GLU A 10 4.74 1.76 3.38
N ILE A 11 4.00 2.32 2.41
CA ILE A 11 2.53 2.38 2.43
C ILE A 11 1.95 1.36 1.45
N VAL A 12 0.94 0.61 1.87
CA VAL A 12 0.12 -0.24 1.00
C VAL A 12 -1.27 0.38 0.88
N CYS A 13 -1.65 0.85 -0.30
CA CYS A 13 -2.98 1.40 -0.54
C CYS A 13 -4.02 0.27 -0.65
N MET A 14 -5.08 0.34 0.15
CA MET A 14 -6.21 -0.61 0.15
C MET A 14 -7.46 -0.03 -0.52
N ASP A 15 -7.37 1.15 -1.16
CA ASP A 15 -8.49 1.71 -1.91
C ASP A 15 -8.67 0.96 -3.24
N SER A 16 -9.88 0.47 -3.50
CA SER A 16 -10.17 -0.35 -4.68
C SER A 16 -10.18 0.42 -6.01
N ARG A 17 -10.16 1.75 -5.97
CA ARG A 17 -10.18 2.61 -7.16
C ARG A 17 -8.83 3.27 -7.43
N GLN A 18 -8.04 3.56 -6.41
CA GLN A 18 -6.73 4.20 -6.60
C GLN A 18 -5.69 3.31 -7.31
N ILE A 19 -6.00 2.02 -7.46
CA ILE A 19 -5.20 1.08 -8.24
C ILE A 19 -5.19 1.35 -9.74
N TYR A 20 -6.15 2.12 -10.25
CA TYR A 20 -6.30 2.38 -11.68
C TYR A 20 -5.52 3.62 -12.14
N LEU A 21 -4.71 3.42 -13.18
CA LEU A 21 -3.87 4.43 -13.79
C LEU A 21 -4.70 5.60 -14.36
N GLY A 22 -4.27 6.83 -14.05
CA GLY A 22 -4.83 8.07 -14.62
C GLY A 22 -6.21 8.47 -14.12
N MET A 23 -6.75 7.77 -13.12
CA MET A 23 -8.07 8.08 -12.53
C MET A 23 -8.01 9.05 -11.34
N ASP A 24 -7.12 10.03 -11.35
CA ASP A 24 -6.68 10.69 -10.11
C ASP A 24 -7.74 11.55 -9.41
N ILE A 25 -8.49 12.36 -10.18
CA ILE A 25 -9.50 13.28 -9.63
C ILE A 25 -10.69 12.50 -9.04
N GLY A 26 -11.20 11.52 -9.78
CA GLY A 26 -12.38 10.76 -9.38
C GLY A 26 -12.12 9.78 -8.22
N THR A 27 -10.85 9.49 -7.93
CA THR A 27 -10.46 8.57 -6.85
C THR A 27 -9.76 9.27 -5.68
N ASP A 28 -9.79 10.60 -5.67
CA ASP A 28 -9.13 11.44 -4.66
C ASP A 28 -7.68 11.00 -4.42
N LYS A 29 -6.96 10.70 -5.52
CA LYS A 29 -5.60 10.17 -5.44
C LYS A 29 -4.68 11.27 -4.96
N THR A 30 -3.77 10.93 -4.06
CA THR A 30 -2.81 11.91 -3.53
C THR A 30 -1.91 12.38 -4.69
N PRO A 31 -1.56 13.68 -4.78
CA PRO A 31 -0.66 14.18 -5.81
C PRO A 31 0.70 13.46 -5.80
N SER A 32 1.30 13.28 -6.98
CA SER A 32 2.55 12.52 -7.16
C SER A 32 3.71 12.98 -6.29
N ALA A 33 3.78 14.29 -5.97
CA ALA A 33 4.79 14.88 -5.11
C ALA A 33 4.88 14.25 -3.69
N PHE A 34 3.84 13.54 -3.25
CA PHE A 34 3.85 12.81 -1.98
C PHE A 34 4.35 11.37 -2.12
N TYR A 35 4.23 10.74 -3.30
CA TYR A 35 4.71 9.37 -3.53
C TYR A 35 6.24 9.29 -3.51
N ASP A 36 6.93 10.39 -3.84
CA ASP A 36 8.40 10.43 -3.81
C ASP A 36 8.98 10.44 -2.38
N ARG A 37 8.16 10.75 -1.37
CA ARG A 37 8.62 10.89 0.03
C ARG A 37 8.63 9.56 0.77
N VAL A 38 7.76 8.63 0.40
CA VAL A 38 7.59 7.32 1.04
C VAL A 38 7.24 6.31 -0.05
N PRO A 39 7.83 5.11 -0.09
CA PRO A 39 7.43 4.08 -1.06
C PRO A 39 5.95 3.69 -0.89
N HIS A 40 5.20 3.67 -2.00
CA HIS A 40 3.80 3.26 -2.02
C HIS A 40 3.61 2.02 -2.90
N HIS A 41 2.73 1.12 -2.46
CA HIS A 41 2.29 -0.08 -3.17
C HIS A 41 0.79 -0.01 -3.41
N GLY A 42 0.29 -0.67 -4.46
CA GLY A 42 -1.14 -0.77 -4.74
C GLY A 42 -1.76 0.41 -5.49
N LEU A 43 -0.95 1.30 -6.05
CA LEU A 43 -1.37 2.46 -6.84
C LEU A 43 -0.97 2.28 -8.31
N ASP A 44 -1.79 2.80 -9.22
CA ASP A 44 -1.47 2.89 -10.66
C ASP A 44 -0.98 1.59 -11.31
N MET A 45 -1.48 0.45 -10.82
CA MET A 45 -1.03 -0.88 -11.27
C MET A 45 -1.88 -1.46 -12.40
N ARG A 46 -3.09 -0.93 -12.60
CA ARG A 46 -4.07 -1.46 -13.54
C ARG A 46 -4.59 -0.36 -14.44
N THR A 47 -4.89 -0.72 -15.67
CA THR A 47 -5.65 0.13 -16.58
C THR A 47 -7.14 0.09 -16.23
N PRO A 48 -7.92 1.17 -16.44
CA PRO A 48 -9.33 1.23 -16.03
C PRO A 48 -10.25 0.15 -16.63
N ASN A 49 -9.84 -0.48 -17.72
CA ASN A 49 -10.56 -1.57 -18.39
C ASN A 49 -10.21 -2.96 -17.85
N GLU A 50 -9.26 -3.08 -16.93
CA GLU A 50 -8.94 -4.33 -16.25
C GLU A 50 -9.82 -4.55 -15.02
N VAL A 51 -10.16 -5.81 -14.74
CA VAL A 51 -10.83 -6.17 -13.48
C VAL A 51 -9.79 -6.45 -12.41
N TYR A 52 -9.99 -5.84 -11.25
CA TYR A 52 -9.19 -6.12 -10.06
C TYR A 52 -10.08 -6.47 -8.85
N SER A 53 -9.86 -7.65 -8.29
CA SER A 53 -10.67 -8.22 -7.21
C SER A 53 -9.95 -8.19 -5.86
N ALA A 54 -10.73 -8.25 -4.77
CA ALA A 54 -10.18 -8.38 -3.42
C ALA A 54 -9.28 -9.63 -3.25
N GLY A 55 -9.57 -10.71 -3.98
CA GLY A 55 -8.73 -11.91 -3.98
C GLY A 55 -7.37 -11.71 -4.66
N GLN A 56 -7.31 -10.90 -5.72
CA GLN A 56 -6.04 -10.48 -6.34
C GLN A 56 -5.27 -9.56 -5.39
N PHE A 57 -5.95 -8.55 -4.83
CA PHE A 57 -5.36 -7.66 -3.82
C PHE A 57 -4.75 -8.42 -2.65
N GLY A 58 -5.47 -9.38 -2.08
CA GLY A 58 -4.96 -10.16 -0.95
C GLY A 58 -3.72 -11.00 -1.29
N ARG A 59 -3.51 -11.37 -2.56
CA ARG A 59 -2.26 -12.04 -2.99
C ARG A 59 -1.14 -11.02 -3.15
N ASP A 60 -1.39 -9.94 -3.86
CA ASP A 60 -0.39 -8.90 -4.13
C ASP A 60 0.09 -8.24 -2.83
N ALA A 61 -0.84 -7.92 -1.93
CA ALA A 61 -0.54 -7.35 -0.62
C ALA A 61 0.33 -8.26 0.25
N ARG A 62 0.13 -9.59 0.21
CA ARG A 62 1.00 -10.53 0.92
C ARG A 62 2.42 -10.52 0.37
N CYS A 63 2.57 -10.41 -0.94
CA CYS A 63 3.89 -10.26 -1.58
C CYS A 63 4.56 -8.96 -1.12
N TRP A 64 3.88 -7.82 -1.20
CA TRP A 64 4.46 -6.54 -0.76
C TRP A 64 4.84 -6.55 0.71
N ILE A 65 4.00 -7.11 1.58
CA ILE A 65 4.31 -7.21 3.02
C ILE A 65 5.55 -8.07 3.25
N ALA A 66 5.67 -9.22 2.58
CA ALA A 66 6.84 -10.09 2.70
C ALA A 66 8.12 -9.38 2.22
N GLU A 67 8.03 -8.63 1.12
CA GLU A 67 9.13 -7.82 0.61
C GLU A 67 9.54 -6.69 1.56
N ILE A 68 8.58 -5.94 2.11
CA ILE A 68 8.83 -4.87 3.09
C ILE A 68 9.53 -5.44 4.33
N GLN A 69 9.06 -6.60 4.81
CA GLN A 69 9.66 -7.30 5.94
C GLN A 69 11.08 -7.78 5.63
N GLY A 70 11.32 -8.31 4.43
CA GLY A 70 12.65 -8.74 3.98
C GLY A 70 13.66 -7.59 3.86
N ARG A 71 13.19 -6.36 3.64
CA ARG A 71 14.02 -5.14 3.61
C ARG A 71 14.34 -4.58 5.01
N CYS A 72 13.85 -5.20 6.10
CA CYS A 72 14.10 -4.78 7.49
C CYS A 72 13.78 -3.31 7.81
N ARG A 73 12.81 -2.69 7.13
CA ARG A 73 12.48 -1.27 7.33
C ARG A 73 11.58 -0.98 8.53
N VAL A 74 10.59 -1.84 8.79
CA VAL A 74 9.66 -1.64 9.91
C VAL A 74 10.09 -2.49 11.09
N ARG A 75 10.53 -1.83 12.17
CA ARG A 75 10.81 -2.49 13.46
C ARG A 75 9.51 -3.12 13.95
N ARG A 76 9.47 -4.46 14.02
CA ARG A 76 8.30 -5.17 14.56
C ARG A 76 8.10 -4.74 16.01
N GLN A 77 7.04 -3.99 16.28
CA GLN A 77 6.53 -3.85 17.64
C GLN A 77 5.58 -5.03 17.89
N GLU A 78 5.77 -5.73 19.00
CA GLU A 78 4.78 -6.72 19.43
C GLU A 78 3.47 -5.98 19.72
N ALA A 79 2.44 -6.27 18.95
CA ALA A 79 1.12 -5.69 19.16
C ALA A 79 0.44 -6.43 20.32
N PRO A 80 0.18 -5.78 21.47
CA PRO A 80 -0.39 -6.45 22.66
C PRO A 80 -1.85 -6.92 22.49
N TRP A 81 -2.45 -6.71 21.31
CA TRP A 81 -3.86 -6.98 21.02
C TRP A 81 -4.08 -8.20 20.11
N VAL A 82 -3.03 -8.91 19.70
CA VAL A 82 -3.18 -10.16 18.94
C VAL A 82 -3.53 -11.28 19.93
N LYS A 83 -4.82 -11.61 20.02
CA LYS A 83 -5.25 -12.85 20.68
C LYS A 83 -4.91 -14.02 19.76
N THR A 84 -3.90 -14.80 20.13
CA THR A 84 -3.65 -16.14 19.58
C THR A 84 -4.86 -17.03 19.89
N PRO A 85 -5.22 -18.01 19.02
CA PRO A 85 -6.35 -18.91 19.26
C PRO A 85 -6.27 -19.67 20.58
#